data_AF-A0AAW3NDC7-F1
#
_entry.id   AF-A0AAW3NDC7-F1
#
_cell.length_a   1.000
_cell.length_b   1.000
_cell.length_c   1.000
_cell.angle_alpha   90.00
_cell.angle_beta   90.00
_cell.angle_gamma   90.00
#
_symmetry.space_group_name_H-M   'P 1'
#
loop_
_entity.id
_entity.type
_entity.pdbx_description
1 polymer ?
#
loop_
_entity_poly.entity_id
_entity_poly.type
_entity_poly.pdbx_seq_one_letter_code
_entity_poly.pdbx_strand_id
1 'polypeptide(L)'
;MTFRFRLFPVAMLAAALALSACDDKQGELNVQRIRDFFKAIKPAQLLLKGLKPGESTEADIRGTMGPPETERVFTDGTKRFEYPRGPMGNQTWFVDIDANGRYMGATQVLTAANFAKVAPGMSEDEVRRLLGKPGEIAQYPLKPETVWSWRWLEDGVNQDAFFNVHFGPDGRVYTTSRSDILKGR
;
A
#
# COMPACT_ATOMS: atom_id res chain seq x y z
N MET A 1 -15.40 72.73 -31.06
CA MET A 1 -15.77 73.10 -29.68
C MET A 1 -16.14 71.80 -28.97
N THR A 2 -15.28 70.89 -28.49
CA THR A 2 -13.98 70.95 -27.80
C THR A 2 -14.03 71.66 -26.44
N PHE A 3 -14.37 70.89 -25.39
CA PHE A 3 -14.23 71.30 -23.99
C PHE A 3 -12.90 70.80 -23.43
N ARG A 4 -12.29 71.65 -22.61
CA ARG A 4 -10.85 71.72 -22.32
C ARG A 4 -10.55 71.27 -20.88
N PHE A 5 -9.41 70.60 -20.75
CA PHE A 5 -8.62 70.17 -19.59
C PHE A 5 -8.48 71.13 -18.40
N ARG A 6 -8.27 70.54 -17.19
CA ARG A 6 -7.26 70.89 -16.15
C ARG A 6 -7.14 69.70 -15.15
N LEU A 7 -6.06 68.88 -15.15
CA LEU A 7 -4.74 68.96 -14.47
C LEU A 7 -4.71 68.77 -12.93
N PHE A 8 -4.41 67.52 -12.50
CA PHE A 8 -3.48 66.95 -11.48
C PHE A 8 -3.00 67.75 -10.23
N PRO A 9 -2.78 67.10 -9.05
CA PRO A 9 -1.53 66.33 -8.80
C PRO A 9 -1.63 65.00 -8.02
N VAL A 10 -0.47 64.33 -8.01
CA VAL A 10 -0.05 62.99 -7.56
C VAL A 10 0.10 62.86 -6.03
N ALA A 11 -0.15 61.65 -5.48
CA ALA A 11 0.65 61.08 -4.37
C ALA A 11 0.44 59.55 -4.26
N MET A 12 1.52 58.78 -4.44
CA MET A 12 1.63 57.37 -4.03
C MET A 12 1.70 57.24 -2.50
N LEU A 13 1.12 56.18 -1.93
CA LEU A 13 1.76 55.44 -0.83
C LEU A 13 1.18 54.01 -0.74
N ALA A 14 2.09 53.04 -0.70
CA ALA A 14 1.83 51.61 -0.61
C ALA A 14 1.65 51.14 0.85
N ALA A 15 0.84 50.10 1.06
CA ALA A 15 0.92 49.10 2.14
C ALA A 15 -0.38 48.27 2.13
N ALA A 16 -0.45 46.98 2.36
CA ALA A 16 0.48 45.87 2.42
C ALA A 16 -0.44 44.63 2.45
N LEU A 17 -0.17 43.64 1.61
CA LEU A 17 -0.84 42.34 1.64
C LEU A 17 -0.54 41.69 3.00
N ALA A 18 -1.56 41.46 3.82
CA ALA A 18 -1.43 40.67 5.03
C ALA A 18 -2.58 39.67 5.13
N LEU A 19 -2.20 38.42 5.40
CA LEU A 19 -3.00 37.30 5.91
C LEU A 19 -3.62 36.34 4.87
N SER A 20 -2.76 35.57 4.21
CA SER A 20 -3.00 34.12 4.09
C SER A 20 -1.69 33.36 4.36
N ALA A 21 -1.24 33.39 5.61
CA ALA A 21 -0.13 32.57 6.09
C ALA A 21 -0.63 31.67 7.23
N CYS A 22 -1.54 30.79 6.89
CA CYS A 22 -1.94 29.55 7.55
C CYS A 22 -2.55 28.77 6.38
N ASP A 23 -1.88 27.80 5.76
CA ASP A 23 -1.84 26.44 6.27
C ASP A 23 -1.07 25.54 5.27
N ASP A 24 0.23 25.82 5.06
CA ASP A 24 1.03 25.09 4.06
C ASP A 24 1.26 23.61 4.45
N LYS A 25 1.16 23.27 5.74
CA LYS A 25 1.42 21.91 6.24
C LYS A 25 0.26 20.93 5.97
N GLN A 26 -0.99 21.40 5.98
CA GLN A 26 -2.15 20.58 5.63
C GLN A 26 -2.15 20.19 4.13
N GLY A 27 -1.72 21.11 3.25
CA GLY A 27 -1.74 20.91 1.79
C GLY A 27 -0.80 19.79 1.33
N GLU A 28 0.43 19.77 1.86
CA GLU A 28 1.43 18.77 1.46
C GLU A 28 1.10 17.36 1.94
N LEU A 29 0.59 17.21 3.17
CA LEU A 29 0.15 15.91 3.70
C LEU A 29 -0.99 15.31 2.88
N ASN A 30 -1.93 16.15 2.41
CA ASN A 30 -3.07 15.69 1.63
C ASN A 30 -2.64 15.28 0.20
N VAL A 31 -1.73 16.03 -0.43
CA VAL A 31 -1.18 15.67 -1.75
C VAL A 31 -0.35 14.39 -1.70
N GLN A 32 0.43 14.17 -0.63
CA GLN A 32 1.22 12.96 -0.48
C GLN A 32 0.33 11.72 -0.30
N ARG A 33 -0.69 11.79 0.56
CA ARG A 33 -1.67 10.71 0.74
C ARG A 33 -2.44 10.40 -0.55
N ILE A 34 -2.79 11.44 -1.32
CA ILE A 34 -3.45 11.28 -2.62
C ILE A 34 -2.49 10.63 -3.64
N ARG A 35 -1.21 11.03 -3.69
CA ARG A 35 -0.19 10.37 -4.52
C ARG A 35 0.03 8.91 -4.13
N ASP A 36 0.13 8.64 -2.83
CA ASP A 36 0.33 7.30 -2.30
C ASP A 36 -0.88 6.41 -2.63
N PHE A 37 -2.10 6.96 -2.54
CA PHE A 37 -3.33 6.32 -3.02
C PHE A 37 -3.29 6.03 -4.53
N PHE A 38 -2.90 7.00 -5.37
CA PHE A 38 -2.78 6.78 -6.82
C PHE A 38 -1.67 5.80 -7.19
N LYS A 39 -0.56 5.75 -6.46
CA LYS A 39 0.50 4.74 -6.64
C LYS A 39 0.00 3.35 -6.28
N ALA A 40 -0.82 3.21 -5.23
CA ALA A 40 -1.41 1.95 -4.81
C ALA A 40 -2.41 1.34 -5.83
N ILE A 41 -2.84 2.08 -6.85
CA ILE A 41 -3.83 1.63 -7.85
C ILE A 41 -3.20 1.20 -9.19
N LYS A 42 -1.91 1.49 -9.46
CA LYS A 42 -1.26 1.15 -10.74
C LYS A 42 -1.22 -0.36 -11.04
N PRO A 43 -1.58 -0.86 -12.23
CA PRO A 43 -1.50 -2.30 -12.53
C PRO A 43 -0.09 -2.84 -12.29
N ALA A 44 0.03 -4.02 -11.66
CA ALA A 44 1.27 -4.49 -11.05
C ALA A 44 2.44 -4.71 -12.02
N GLN A 45 2.17 -5.00 -13.29
CA GLN A 45 3.20 -5.10 -14.33
C GLN A 45 3.89 -3.75 -14.60
N LEU A 46 3.30 -2.63 -14.20
CA LEU A 46 3.87 -1.29 -14.35
C LEU A 46 4.75 -0.88 -13.15
N LEU A 47 4.60 -1.52 -11.98
CA LEU A 47 5.33 -1.16 -10.75
C LEU A 47 6.79 -1.61 -10.74
N LEU A 48 7.11 -2.69 -11.45
CA LEU A 48 8.48 -3.23 -11.51
C LEU A 48 9.23 -2.76 -12.76
N LYS A 49 8.58 -1.94 -13.61
CA LYS A 49 9.15 -1.52 -14.89
C LYS A 49 10.41 -0.71 -14.64
N GLY A 50 11.55 -1.25 -15.07
CA GLY A 50 12.87 -0.63 -14.95
C GLY A 50 13.68 -1.07 -13.73
N LEU A 51 13.10 -1.85 -12.80
CA LEU A 51 13.89 -2.49 -11.74
C LEU A 51 14.61 -3.71 -12.32
N LYS A 52 15.92 -3.76 -12.12
CA LYS A 52 16.81 -4.80 -12.63
C LYS A 52 17.51 -5.51 -11.48
N PRO A 53 17.39 -6.84 -11.37
CA PRO A 53 18.07 -7.60 -10.34
C PRO A 53 19.58 -7.34 -10.34
N GLY A 54 20.17 -7.14 -9.15
CA GLY A 54 21.59 -6.87 -8.95
C GLY A 54 22.05 -5.45 -9.31
N GLU A 55 21.30 -4.70 -10.11
CA GLU A 55 21.63 -3.32 -10.50
C GLU A 55 20.86 -2.29 -9.66
N SER A 56 19.53 -2.41 -9.60
CA SER A 56 18.67 -1.43 -8.94
C SER A 56 18.89 -1.41 -7.43
N THR A 57 18.89 -0.21 -6.85
CA THR A 57 19.07 0.02 -5.42
C THR A 57 17.74 0.03 -4.66
N GLU A 58 17.81 -0.07 -3.34
CA GLU A 58 16.67 0.20 -2.46
C GLU A 58 16.01 1.57 -2.75
N ALA A 59 16.80 2.59 -3.05
CA ALA A 59 16.29 3.92 -3.38
C ALA A 59 15.48 3.91 -4.70
N ASP A 60 15.92 3.15 -5.70
CA ASP A 60 15.18 2.99 -6.96
C ASP A 60 13.84 2.28 -6.75
N ILE A 61 13.82 1.25 -5.90
CA ILE A 61 12.59 0.53 -5.51
C ILE A 61 11.59 1.50 -4.88
N ARG A 62 12.03 2.28 -3.88
CA ARG A 62 11.17 3.26 -3.19
C ARG A 62 10.75 4.40 -4.12
N GLY A 63 11.60 4.82 -5.05
CA GLY A 63 11.27 5.80 -6.08
C GLY A 63 10.14 5.33 -7.00
N THR A 64 10.24 4.10 -7.50
CA THR A 64 9.28 3.52 -8.44
C THR A 64 7.98 3.06 -7.75
N MET A 65 8.10 2.33 -6.64
CA MET A 65 6.96 1.68 -5.95
C MET A 65 6.37 2.52 -4.82
N GLY A 66 7.09 3.52 -4.32
CA GLY A 66 6.73 4.24 -3.10
C GLY A 66 7.24 3.57 -1.82
N PRO A 67 6.89 4.10 -0.63
CA PRO A 67 7.24 3.48 0.62
C PRO A 67 6.55 2.11 0.76
N PRO A 68 7.25 1.07 1.25
CA PRO A 68 6.61 -0.20 1.58
C PRO A 68 5.72 -0.05 2.81
N GLU A 69 4.68 -0.87 2.89
CA GLU A 69 3.82 -0.95 4.07
C GLU A 69 4.57 -1.61 5.24
N THR A 70 5.42 -2.59 4.94
CA THR A 70 6.24 -3.28 5.94
C THR A 70 7.62 -3.54 5.37
N GLU A 71 8.64 -3.26 6.17
CA GLU A 71 10.03 -3.61 5.89
C GLU A 71 10.46 -4.65 6.92
N ARG A 72 10.92 -5.80 6.43
CA ARG A 72 11.50 -6.87 7.24
C ARG A 72 12.98 -6.96 6.93
N VAL A 73 13.81 -6.93 7.97
CA VAL A 73 15.26 -7.16 7.88
C VAL A 73 15.55 -8.53 8.46
N PHE A 74 16.31 -9.34 7.72
CA PHE A 74 16.73 -10.66 8.15
C PHE A 74 18.11 -10.62 8.79
N THR A 75 18.47 -11.69 9.51
CA THR A 75 19.74 -11.77 10.25
C THR A 75 20.97 -11.79 9.35
N ASP A 76 20.83 -12.18 8.09
CA ASP A 76 21.88 -12.15 7.07
C ASP A 76 22.04 -10.77 6.41
N GLY A 77 21.27 -9.77 6.86
CA GLY A 77 21.28 -8.40 6.32
C GLY A 77 20.39 -8.21 5.09
N THR A 78 19.80 -9.28 4.53
CA THR A 78 18.81 -9.15 3.46
C THR A 78 17.54 -8.47 3.97
N LYS A 79 16.77 -7.90 3.05
CA LYS A 79 15.49 -7.26 3.37
C LYS A 79 14.37 -7.74 2.48
N ARG A 80 13.16 -7.70 3.01
CA ARG A 80 11.92 -7.88 2.27
C ARG A 80 10.99 -6.71 2.51
N PHE A 81 10.55 -6.10 1.42
CA PHE A 81 9.52 -5.06 1.43
C PHE A 81 8.18 -5.66 1.05
N GLU A 82 7.15 -5.31 1.80
CA GLU A 82 5.77 -5.73 1.55
C GLU A 82 4.97 -4.57 0.97
N TYR A 83 4.34 -4.82 -0.17
CA TYR A 83 3.48 -3.87 -0.87
C TYR A 83 2.08 -4.47 -1.09
N PRO A 84 1.20 -4.46 -0.07
CA PRO A 84 -0.23 -4.71 -0.24
C PRO A 84 -0.87 -3.61 -1.10
N ARG A 85 -1.80 -3.96 -1.99
CA ARG A 85 -2.39 -3.01 -2.94
C ARG A 85 -3.61 -2.26 -2.40
N GLY A 86 -3.56 -1.92 -1.11
CA GLY A 86 -4.64 -1.26 -0.36
C GLY A 86 -5.81 -2.19 -0.01
N PRO A 87 -6.83 -1.69 0.70
CA PRO A 87 -7.95 -2.52 1.20
C PRO A 87 -8.75 -3.23 0.11
N MET A 88 -8.86 -2.60 -1.06
CA MET A 88 -9.53 -3.17 -2.24
C MET A 88 -8.56 -3.88 -3.20
N GLY A 89 -7.28 -3.96 -2.84
CA GLY A 89 -6.26 -4.63 -3.64
C GLY A 89 -6.41 -6.14 -3.62
N ASN A 90 -6.16 -6.77 -4.76
CA ASN A 90 -6.22 -8.23 -4.94
C ASN A 90 -4.83 -8.88 -5.01
N GLN A 91 -3.79 -8.12 -4.69
CA GLN A 91 -2.40 -8.56 -4.74
C GLN A 91 -1.60 -7.99 -3.59
N THR A 92 -0.64 -8.79 -3.14
CA THR A 92 0.47 -8.36 -2.28
C THR A 92 1.76 -8.72 -3.00
N TRP A 93 2.68 -7.77 -3.08
CA TRP A 93 4.00 -7.98 -3.66
C TRP A 93 5.06 -7.98 -2.57
N PHE A 94 5.89 -9.01 -2.54
CA PHE A 94 7.12 -9.03 -1.79
C PHE A 94 8.27 -8.67 -2.70
N VAL A 95 9.08 -7.71 -2.28
CA VAL A 95 10.27 -7.27 -2.99
C VAL A 95 11.48 -7.62 -2.14
N ASP A 96 12.36 -8.44 -2.69
CA ASP A 96 13.55 -8.92 -1.99
C ASP A 96 14.76 -8.08 -2.36
N ILE A 97 15.57 -7.80 -1.35
CA ILE A 97 16.76 -6.95 -1.43
C ILE A 97 17.90 -7.68 -0.74
N ASP A 98 19.05 -7.75 -1.41
CA ASP A 98 20.24 -8.40 -0.85
C ASP A 98 20.85 -7.55 0.30
N ALA A 99 21.85 -8.12 0.97
CA ALA A 99 22.57 -7.45 2.05
C ALA A 99 23.34 -6.19 1.61
N ASN A 100 23.56 -6.00 0.29
CA ASN A 100 24.20 -4.82 -0.29
C ASN A 100 23.18 -3.75 -0.72
N GLY A 101 21.90 -3.94 -0.43
CA GLY A 101 20.83 -3.00 -0.78
C GLY A 101 20.43 -3.06 -2.26
N ARG A 102 20.68 -4.18 -2.95
CA ARG A 102 20.33 -4.39 -4.35
C ARG A 102 19.04 -5.20 -4.50
N TYR A 103 18.18 -4.77 -5.42
CA TYR A 103 16.97 -5.49 -5.80
C TYR A 103 17.31 -6.89 -6.29
N MET A 104 16.64 -7.91 -5.75
CA MET A 104 16.79 -9.30 -6.18
C MET A 104 15.61 -9.75 -7.04
N GLY A 105 14.41 -9.26 -6.74
CA GLY A 105 13.21 -9.68 -7.42
C GLY A 105 11.95 -9.28 -6.68
N ALA A 106 10.81 -9.52 -7.31
CA ALA A 106 9.50 -9.30 -6.72
C ALA A 106 8.57 -10.48 -6.99
N THR A 107 7.81 -10.87 -5.97
CA THR A 107 6.92 -12.03 -6.01
C THR A 107 5.52 -11.59 -5.61
N GLN A 108 4.52 -11.90 -6.44
CA GLN A 108 3.13 -11.80 -6.02
C GLN A 108 2.83 -12.99 -5.10
N VAL A 109 2.33 -12.74 -3.89
CA VAL A 109 2.13 -13.80 -2.88
C VAL A 109 0.70 -14.26 -2.64
N LEU A 110 -0.33 -13.51 -3.06
CA LEU A 110 -1.73 -13.94 -2.95
C LEU A 110 -2.09 -14.86 -4.13
N THR A 111 -1.65 -16.12 -4.02
CA THR A 111 -1.87 -17.17 -5.02
C THR A 111 -2.40 -18.43 -4.35
N ALA A 112 -3.17 -19.24 -5.10
CA ALA A 112 -3.66 -20.54 -4.62
C ALA A 112 -2.53 -21.43 -4.08
N ALA A 113 -1.36 -21.41 -4.74
CA ALA A 113 -0.19 -22.19 -4.34
C ALA A 113 0.38 -21.76 -2.98
N ASN A 114 0.36 -20.47 -2.65
CA ASN A 114 0.79 -20.00 -1.33
C ASN A 114 -0.29 -20.19 -0.27
N PHE A 115 -1.57 -20.04 -0.62
CA PHE A 115 -2.67 -20.32 0.31
C PHE A 115 -2.68 -21.77 0.77
N ALA A 116 -2.39 -22.72 -0.12
CA ALA A 116 -2.26 -24.14 0.22
C ALA A 116 -1.12 -24.44 1.21
N LYS A 117 -0.18 -23.51 1.43
CA LYS A 117 0.88 -23.65 2.43
C LYS A 117 0.43 -23.25 3.83
N VAL A 118 -0.67 -22.51 3.95
CA VAL A 118 -1.23 -22.14 5.26
C VAL A 118 -1.86 -23.38 5.88
N ALA A 119 -1.31 -23.83 7.01
CA ALA A 119 -1.71 -25.06 7.67
C ALA A 119 -2.11 -24.81 9.13
N PRO A 120 -2.97 -25.67 9.72
CA PRO A 120 -3.27 -25.62 11.14
C PRO A 120 -2.00 -25.66 12.00
N GLY A 121 -1.99 -24.88 13.08
CA GLY A 121 -0.87 -24.72 14.01
C GLY A 121 0.09 -23.59 13.66
N MET A 122 0.08 -23.05 12.43
CA MET A 122 0.89 -21.88 12.07
C MET A 122 0.52 -20.67 12.93
N SER A 123 1.52 -19.91 13.34
CA SER A 123 1.36 -18.63 14.01
C SER A 123 0.98 -17.51 13.06
N GLU A 124 0.44 -16.43 13.61
CA GLU A 124 0.19 -15.18 12.89
C GLU A 124 1.41 -14.67 12.10
N ASP A 125 2.63 -14.70 12.69
CA ASP A 125 3.85 -14.24 12.00
C ASP A 125 4.23 -15.16 10.83
N GLU A 126 4.05 -16.48 10.96
CA GLU A 126 4.28 -17.41 9.85
C GLU A 126 3.34 -17.12 8.67
N VAL A 127 2.06 -16.86 8.96
CA VAL A 127 1.09 -16.48 7.92
C VAL A 127 1.45 -15.11 7.29
N ARG A 128 1.87 -14.13 8.11
CA ARG A 128 2.38 -12.84 7.61
C ARG A 128 3.57 -12.98 6.68
N ARG A 129 4.50 -13.89 6.98
CA ARG A 129 5.67 -14.17 6.15
C ARG A 129 5.33 -14.83 4.82
N LEU A 130 4.16 -15.46 4.72
CA LEU A 130 3.68 -16.08 3.49
C LEU A 130 2.86 -15.12 2.63
N LEU A 131 1.93 -14.37 3.24
CA LEU A 131 0.88 -13.64 2.50
C LEU A 131 0.96 -12.11 2.64
N GLY A 132 1.79 -11.62 3.56
CA GLY A 132 1.90 -10.20 3.89
C GLY A 132 0.71 -9.72 4.71
N LYS A 133 0.50 -8.39 4.74
CA LYS A 133 -0.57 -7.78 5.55
C LYS A 133 -1.96 -8.16 5.05
N PRO A 134 -2.87 -8.64 5.92
CA PRO A 134 -4.26 -8.85 5.53
C PRO A 134 -4.93 -7.51 5.23
N GLY A 135 -5.88 -7.53 4.30
CA GLY A 135 -6.70 -6.35 3.98
C GLY A 135 -7.75 -6.08 5.04
N GLU A 136 -8.23 -7.12 5.72
CA GLU A 136 -9.23 -7.05 6.78
C GLU A 136 -8.85 -7.96 7.96
N ILE A 137 -9.13 -7.49 9.16
CA ILE A 137 -9.00 -8.23 10.42
C ILE A 137 -10.32 -8.10 11.16
N ALA A 138 -10.99 -9.23 11.38
CA ALA A 138 -12.23 -9.30 12.16
C ALA A 138 -11.99 -10.09 13.45
N GLN A 139 -12.54 -9.60 14.57
CA GLN A 139 -12.51 -10.29 15.86
C GLN A 139 -13.94 -10.59 16.28
N TYR A 140 -14.23 -11.84 16.64
CA TYR A 140 -15.57 -12.28 17.04
C TYR A 140 -15.60 -12.58 18.55
N PRO A 141 -16.36 -11.83 19.38
CA PRO A 141 -16.35 -12.04 20.82
C PRO A 141 -17.04 -13.34 21.26
N LEU A 142 -18.07 -13.79 20.54
CA LEU A 142 -18.88 -14.96 20.91
C LEU A 142 -18.21 -16.30 20.56
N LYS A 143 -17.28 -16.27 19.62
CA LYS A 143 -16.41 -17.39 19.26
C LYS A 143 -15.01 -16.79 19.20
N PRO A 144 -14.19 -16.89 20.26
CA PRO A 144 -12.97 -16.11 20.43
C PRO A 144 -11.96 -16.48 19.35
N GLU A 145 -12.10 -15.83 18.21
CA GLU A 145 -11.32 -16.04 17.01
C GLU A 145 -10.99 -14.69 16.38
N THR A 146 -9.83 -14.66 15.74
CA THR A 146 -9.43 -13.57 14.87
C THR A 146 -9.38 -14.11 13.45
N VAL A 147 -10.03 -13.42 12.52
CA VAL A 147 -10.05 -13.79 11.11
C VAL A 147 -9.30 -12.74 10.33
N TRP A 148 -8.31 -13.17 9.56
CA TRP A 148 -7.57 -12.33 8.63
C TRP A 148 -8.00 -12.66 7.21
N SER A 149 -8.28 -11.62 6.42
CA SER A 149 -8.81 -11.79 5.07
C SER A 149 -7.97 -11.05 4.03
N TRP A 150 -7.72 -11.72 2.92
CA TRP A 150 -7.08 -11.16 1.73
C TRP A 150 -8.03 -11.28 0.55
N ARG A 151 -8.34 -10.16 -0.09
CA ARG A 151 -8.98 -10.17 -1.40
C ARG A 151 -7.97 -10.67 -2.44
N TRP A 152 -8.43 -11.48 -3.37
CA TRP A 152 -7.60 -11.97 -4.48
C TRP A 152 -8.46 -12.28 -5.71
N LEU A 153 -7.81 -12.51 -6.85
CA LEU A 153 -8.44 -13.01 -8.06
C LEU A 153 -8.16 -14.51 -8.17
N GLU A 154 -9.19 -15.32 -7.94
CA GLU A 154 -9.09 -16.79 -7.87
C GLU A 154 -8.64 -17.42 -9.19
N ASP A 155 -9.16 -16.90 -10.31
CA ASP A 155 -8.74 -17.28 -11.67
C ASP A 155 -7.63 -16.36 -12.23
N GLY A 156 -7.14 -15.43 -11.42
CA GLY A 156 -6.15 -14.43 -11.82
C GLY A 156 -6.68 -13.29 -12.70
N VAL A 157 -7.98 -13.28 -13.07
CA VAL A 157 -8.53 -12.31 -14.03
C VAL A 157 -9.78 -11.61 -13.50
N ASN A 158 -10.86 -12.34 -13.17
CA ASN A 158 -12.19 -11.75 -12.95
C ASN A 158 -12.90 -12.26 -11.69
N GLN A 159 -12.47 -13.39 -11.13
CA GLN A 159 -13.13 -13.98 -9.98
C GLN A 159 -12.59 -13.43 -8.67
N ASP A 160 -13.17 -12.31 -8.24
CA ASP A 160 -12.94 -11.73 -6.91
C ASP A 160 -13.43 -12.68 -5.80
N ALA A 161 -12.52 -13.04 -4.91
CA ALA A 161 -12.83 -13.79 -3.69
C ALA A 161 -12.00 -13.28 -2.52
N PHE A 162 -12.39 -13.69 -1.31
CA PHE A 162 -11.55 -13.59 -0.12
C PHE A 162 -10.98 -14.96 0.22
N PHE A 163 -9.69 -14.99 0.53
CA PHE A 163 -9.06 -16.06 1.29
C PHE A 163 -8.99 -15.62 2.76
N ASN A 164 -9.52 -16.45 3.65
CA ASN A 164 -9.63 -16.17 5.07
C ASN A 164 -8.82 -17.17 5.88
N VAL A 165 -8.04 -16.67 6.83
CA VAL A 165 -7.30 -17.49 7.80
C VAL A 165 -7.89 -17.24 9.18
N HIS A 166 -8.26 -18.32 9.88
CA HIS A 166 -8.93 -18.25 11.17
C HIS A 166 -7.96 -18.67 12.27
N PHE A 167 -7.73 -17.76 13.20
CA PHE A 167 -6.85 -17.94 14.34
C PHE A 167 -7.66 -18.20 15.61
N GLY A 168 -7.25 -19.20 16.39
CA GLY A 168 -7.77 -19.45 17.72
C GLY A 168 -7.29 -18.39 18.73
N PRO A 169 -7.74 -18.48 20.00
CA PRO A 169 -7.34 -17.54 21.05
C PRO A 169 -5.84 -17.60 21.40
N ASP A 170 -5.13 -18.65 20.96
CA ASP A 170 -3.69 -18.82 21.08
C ASP A 170 -2.89 -18.19 19.93
N GLY A 171 -3.56 -17.51 18.99
CA GLY A 171 -2.94 -16.89 17.83
C GLY A 171 -2.45 -17.90 16.78
N ARG A 172 -3.01 -19.12 16.77
CA ARG A 172 -2.66 -20.16 15.80
C ARG A 172 -3.79 -20.44 14.83
N VAL A 173 -3.42 -20.71 13.58
CA VAL A 173 -4.34 -21.15 12.55
C VAL A 173 -5.01 -22.44 13.00
N TYR A 174 -6.34 -22.48 12.98
CA TYR A 174 -7.06 -23.74 13.15
C TYR A 174 -7.83 -24.14 11.88
N THR A 175 -8.17 -23.18 11.00
CA THR A 175 -8.76 -23.44 9.69
C THR A 175 -8.57 -22.27 8.72
N THR A 176 -8.89 -22.52 7.45
CA THR A 176 -8.96 -21.52 6.38
C THR A 176 -10.30 -21.62 5.66
N SER A 177 -10.79 -20.52 5.11
CA SER A 177 -12.00 -20.54 4.27
C SER A 177 -11.86 -19.62 3.06
N ARG A 178 -12.74 -19.82 2.07
CA ARG A 178 -12.90 -18.96 0.90
C ARG A 178 -14.33 -18.41 0.89
N SER A 179 -14.48 -17.11 0.65
CA SER A 179 -15.80 -16.45 0.58
C SER A 179 -15.90 -15.54 -0.63
N ASP A 180 -17.08 -15.52 -1.26
CA ASP A 180 -17.36 -14.58 -2.35
C ASP A 180 -17.48 -13.14 -1.83
N ILE A 181 -17.14 -12.18 -2.70
CA ILE A 181 -17.55 -10.80 -2.48
C ILE A 181 -19.01 -10.70 -2.92
N LEU A 182 -19.94 -10.53 -1.97
CA LEU A 182 -21.35 -10.28 -2.28
C LEU A 182 -21.47 -8.96 -3.05
N LYS A 183 -21.51 -9.04 -4.39
CA LYS A 183 -21.87 -7.91 -5.25
C LYS A 183 -23.39 -7.77 -5.15
N GLY A 184 -23.86 -6.73 -4.46
CA GLY A 184 -25.28 -6.40 -4.41
C GLY A 184 -25.85 -6.34 -5.83
N ARG A 185 -26.92 -7.09 -6.07
CA ARG A 185 -27.70 -7.04 -7.31
C ARG A 185 -28.64 -5.84 -7.28
#